data_AF-A0A6N8B8R6-F1
#
_entry.id   AF-A0A6N8B8R6-F1
#
_cell.length_a   1.000
_cell.length_b   1.000
_cell.length_c   1.000
_cell.angle_alpha   90.00
_cell.angle_beta   90.00
_cell.angle_gamma   90.00
#
_symmetry.space_group_name_H-M   'P 1'
#
loop_
_entity.id
_entity.type
_entity.pdbx_description
1 polymer ?
#
loop_
_entity_poly.entity_id
_entity_poly.type
_entity_poly.pdbx_seq_one_letter_code
_entity_poly.pdbx_strand_id
1 'polypeptide(L)' 'MKISLRRSEVEATGKPFYTRWQDVPEGYLTKTKCEELKQPVREKEEPVAYILARLWNGYLPLYDRT' A
#
# COMPACT_ATOMS: atom_id res chain seq x y z
N MET A 1 -9.68 -0.10 13.66
CA MET A 1 -8.60 -0.64 12.80
C MET A 1 -7.66 0.49 12.42
N LYS A 2 -6.37 0.37 12.73
CA LYS A 2 -5.35 1.34 12.32
C LYS A 2 -4.96 0.99 10.87
N ILE A 3 -5.59 1.64 9.90
CA ILE A 3 -5.46 1.30 8.47
C ILE A 3 -4.13 1.80 7.89
N SER A 4 -3.51 2.78 8.55
CA SER A 4 -2.33 3.50 8.09
C SER A 4 -1.12 3.29 9.00
N LEU A 5 -0.02 2.83 8.40
CA LEU A 5 1.28 2.74 9.06
C LEU A 5 1.92 4.13 9.18
N ARG A 6 2.73 4.34 10.22
CA ARG A 6 3.59 5.53 10.30
C ARG A 6 4.83 5.36 9.44
N ARG A 7 5.48 6.49 9.10
CA ARG A 7 6.73 6.51 8.33
C ARG A 7 7.77 5.52 8.88
N SER A 8 8.00 5.53 10.19
CA SER A 8 8.98 4.64 10.83
C SER A 8 8.62 3.16 10.72
N GLU A 9 7.34 2.79 10.67
CA GLU A 9 6.92 1.39 10.48
C GLU A 9 7.18 0.94 9.05
N VAL A 10 6.92 1.81 8.07
CA VAL A 10 7.21 1.56 6.66
C VAL A 10 8.71 1.45 6.42
N GLU A 11 9.49 2.36 6.99
CA GLU A 11 10.96 2.32 6.94
C GLU A 11 11.51 1.01 7.55
N ALA A 12 10.91 0.54 8.65
CA ALA A 12 11.28 -0.73 9.28
C ALA A 12 10.96 -1.96 8.43
N THR A 13 9.97 -1.89 7.52
CA THR A 13 9.68 -3.01 6.60
C THR A 13 10.74 -3.19 5.52
N GLY A 14 11.59 -2.18 5.28
CA GLY A 14 12.59 -2.19 4.20
C GLY A 14 12.00 -2.12 2.80
N LYS A 15 10.69 -1.87 2.67
CA LYS A 15 9.98 -1.83 1.38
C LYS A 15 9.90 -0.43 0.81
N PRO A 16 9.84 -0.29 -0.52
CA PRO A 16 9.69 1.01 -1.15
C PRO A 16 8.39 1.68 -0.71
N PHE A 17 8.46 3.00 -0.52
CA PHE A 17 7.30 3.81 -0.22
C PHE A 17 7.26 5.07 -1.08
N TYR A 18 6.06 5.42 -1.50
CA TYR A 18 5.79 6.49 -2.44
C TYR A 18 5.00 7.59 -1.75
N THR A 19 5.26 8.84 -2.12
CA THR A 19 4.50 9.98 -1.58
C THR A 19 3.48 10.52 -2.58
N ARG A 20 3.60 10.15 -3.85
CA ARG A 20 2.70 10.51 -4.94
C ARG A 20 2.32 9.25 -5.70
N TRP A 21 1.08 9.21 -6.19
CA TRP A 21 0.58 8.13 -7.03
C TRP A 21 1.32 8.01 -8.37
N GLN A 22 1.94 9.09 -8.85
CA GLN A 22 2.70 9.10 -10.10
C GLN A 22 4.02 8.33 -10.01
N ASP A 23 4.59 8.22 -8.81
CA ASP A 23 5.80 7.44 -8.57
C ASP A 23 5.50 5.95 -8.36
N VAL A 24 4.22 5.60 -8.17
CA VAL A 24 3.79 4.22 -7.96
C VAL A 24 3.82 3.49 -9.29
N PRO A 25 4.53 2.35 -9.39
CA PRO A 25 4.51 1.52 -10.58
C PRO A 25 3.09 1.14 -11.00
N GLU A 26 2.84 1.10 -12.30
CA GLU A 26 1.58 0.57 -12.81
C GLU A 26 1.40 -0.89 -12.35
N GLY A 27 0.17 -1.25 -11.96
CA GLY A 27 -0.15 -2.57 -11.39
C GLY A 27 -0.09 -2.63 -9.86
N TYR A 28 0.45 -1.61 -9.18
CA TYR A 28 0.46 -1.56 -7.71
C TYR A 28 -0.84 -0.95 -7.19
N LEU A 29 -1.63 -1.76 -6.49
CA LEU A 29 -2.98 -1.42 -6.08
C LEU A 29 -3.14 -1.47 -4.56
N THR A 30 -3.99 -0.59 -4.03
CA THR A 30 -4.39 -0.69 -2.62
C THR A 30 -5.28 -1.90 -2.40
N LYS A 31 -5.37 -2.34 -1.14
CA LYS A 31 -6.27 -3.44 -0.74
C LYS A 31 -7.70 -3.23 -1.26
N THR A 32 -8.26 -2.04 -1.08
CA THR A 32 -9.61 -1.71 -1.54
C THR A 32 -9.74 -1.86 -3.05
N LYS A 33 -8.77 -1.41 -3.83
CA LYS A 33 -8.82 -1.51 -5.29
C LYS A 33 -8.65 -2.96 -5.77
N CYS A 34 -7.87 -3.77 -5.06
CA CYS A 34 -7.79 -5.21 -5.26
C CYS A 34 -9.15 -5.90 -4.99
N GLU A 35 -9.86 -5.49 -3.95
CA GLU A 35 -11.22 -5.96 -3.65
C GLU A 35 -12.23 -5.57 -4.74
N GLU A 36 -12.17 -4.33 -5.25
CA GLU A 36 -12.99 -3.85 -6.38
C GLU A 36 -12.74 -4.66 -7.65
N LEU A 37 -11.49 -5.07 -7.90
CA LEU A 37 -11.11 -5.93 -9.03
C LEU A 37 -11.45 -7.42 -8.82
N LYS A 38 -12.13 -7.79 -7.73
CA LYS A 38 -12.40 -9.18 -7.35
C LYS A 38 -11.14 -10.03 -7.18
N GLN A 39 -10.00 -9.39 -6.88
CA GLN A 39 -8.72 -10.01 -6.59
C GLN A 39 -8.29 -9.70 -5.14
N PRO A 40 -9.05 -10.18 -4.13
CA PRO A 40 -8.82 -9.81 -2.74
C PRO A 40 -7.41 -10.17 -2.31
N VAL A 41 -6.78 -9.26 -1.56
CA VAL A 41 -5.50 -9.48 -0.90
C VAL A 41 -5.67 -10.54 0.18
N ARG A 42 -4.83 -11.58 0.16
CA ARG A 42 -4.86 -12.62 1.20
C ARG A 42 -4.44 -12.01 2.54
N GLU A 43 -4.96 -12.53 3.65
CA GLU A 43 -4.67 -12.01 5.00
C GLU A 43 -3.17 -12.00 5.37
N LYS A 44 -2.39 -12.90 4.77
CA LYS A 44 -0.95 -13.02 4.95
C LYS A 44 -0.13 -12.51 3.76
N GLU A 45 -0.79 -11.89 2.79
CA GLU A 45 -0.09 -11.31 1.66
C GLU A 45 0.64 -10.07 2.13
N GLU A 46 1.93 -10.08 1.93
CA GLU A 46 2.77 -8.95 2.28
C GLU A 46 2.65 -7.86 1.21
N PRO A 47 2.45 -6.60 1.59
CA PRO A 47 2.50 -5.51 0.63
C PRO A 47 3.89 -5.43 0.00
N VAL A 48 3.95 -5.05 -1.27
CA VAL A 48 5.20 -4.84 -2.01
C VAL A 48 5.75 -3.43 -1.83
N ALA A 49 4.85 -2.48 -1.56
CA ALA A 49 5.18 -1.09 -1.37
C ALA A 49 4.14 -0.40 -0.49
N TYR A 50 4.39 0.86 -0.18
CA TYR A 50 3.45 1.69 0.57
C TYR A 50 3.24 3.05 -0.11
N ILE A 51 2.07 3.65 0.05
CA ILE A 51 1.82 5.02 -0.42
C ILE A 51 1.30 5.93 0.70
N LEU A 52 1.82 7.16 0.75
CA LEU A 52 1.34 8.18 1.66
C LEU A 52 -0.09 8.62 1.32
N ALA A 53 -1.04 8.17 2.13
CA ALA A 53 -2.40 8.68 2.13
C ALA A 53 -2.47 9.97 2.94
N ARG A 54 -2.38 11.11 2.24
CA ARG A 54 -2.47 12.45 2.85
C ARG A 54 -3.74 12.66 3.67
N LEU A 55 -4.86 12.09 3.22
CA LEU A 55 -6.15 12.19 3.91
C LEU A 55 -6.13 11.57 5.32
N TRP A 56 -5.28 10.56 5.53
CA TRP A 56 -5.19 9.78 6.77
C TRP A 56 -3.86 9.99 7.50
N ASN A 57 -3.02 10.91 7.00
CA ASN A 57 -1.66 11.18 7.44
C ASN A 57 -0.85 9.90 7.75
N GLY A 58 -0.89 8.93 6.83
CA GLY A 58 -0.16 7.69 7.01
C GLY A 58 -0.08 6.87 5.74
N TYR A 59 0.56 5.72 5.84
CA TYR A 59 0.93 4.92 4.69
C TYR A 59 -0.04 3.76 4.50
N LEU A 60 -0.56 3.65 3.28
CA LEU A 60 -1.38 2.54 2.84
C LEU A 60 -0.53 1.46 2.17
N PRO A 61 -0.79 0.18 2.43
CA PRO A 61 -0.15 -0.92 1.73
C PRO A 61 -0.58 -0.98 0.25
N LEU A 62 0.39 -1.20 -0.62
CA LEU A 62 0.23 -1.50 -2.04
C LEU A 62 0.63 -2.95 -2.32
N TYR A 63 -0.14 -3.59 -3.20
CA TYR A 63 0.02 -4.97 -3.62
C TYR A 63 0.22 -4.99 -5.12
N ASP A 64 1.18 -5.79 -5.56
CA ASP A 64 1.39 -6.02 -6.98
C ASP A 64 0.29 -6.95 -7.52
N ARG A 65 -0.31 -6.53 -8.62
CA ARG A 65 -1.39 -7.24 -9.34
C ARG A 65 -1.13 -7.31 -10.84
N THR A 66 0.11 -7.05 -11.24
CA THR A 66 0.59 -7.18 -12.62
C THR A 66 0.70 -8.65 -13.04
#